data_AF-A0A4U0U4D0-F1
#
_entry.id   AF-A0A4U0U4D0-F1
#
_cell.length_a   1.000
_cell.length_b   1.000
_cell.length_c   1.000
_cell.angle_alpha   90.00
_cell.angle_beta   90.00
_cell.angle_gamma   90.00
#
_symmetry.space_group_name_H-M   'P 1'
#
loop_
_entity.id
_entity.type
_entity.pdbx_description
1 polymer ?
#
loop_
_entity_poly.entity_id
_entity_poly.type
_entity_poly.pdbx_seq_one_letter_code
_entity_poly.pdbx_strand_id
1 'polypeptide(L)'
;MSSARALFRTARCSTITTNVRPFSTTRTRFVNTNDRHHDTADAYRKYQMEKPLNPHMTNTNSTIANEMPSVGKDSAPPELITSVDPEFTPKDSTPHNTDRMTGGTQTPAPDSGPNADLNVGEIEGGTFRVEPLRRTGEDINTMRARLLYQSRKRGTL
;
A
#
# COMPACT_ATOMS: atom_id res chain seq x y z
N MET A 1 57.46 -3.11 61.72
CA MET A 1 57.34 -4.17 60.69
C MET A 1 55.99 -4.86 60.84
N SER A 2 54.95 -4.32 60.19
CA SER A 2 53.59 -4.85 60.26
C SER A 2 52.93 -4.62 58.90
N SER A 3 52.88 -5.65 58.05
CA SER A 3 52.09 -5.64 56.80
C SER A 3 52.01 -6.97 56.04
N ALA A 4 52.60 -8.07 56.52
CA ALA A 4 52.71 -9.29 55.70
C ALA A 4 51.61 -10.37 55.92
N ARG A 5 50.58 -10.12 56.74
CA ARG A 5 49.54 -11.13 57.05
C ARG A 5 48.11 -10.79 56.60
N ALA A 6 47.89 -9.68 55.92
CA ALA A 6 46.54 -9.23 55.51
C ALA A 6 46.20 -9.41 54.02
N LEU A 7 47.07 -10.01 53.21
CA LEU A 7 46.88 -10.09 51.74
C LEU A 7 46.41 -11.45 51.21
N PHE A 8 46.22 -12.46 52.06
CA PHE A 8 45.72 -13.78 51.62
C PHE A 8 44.21 -14.00 51.81
N ARG A 9 43.42 -12.94 52.05
CA ARG A 9 41.97 -13.07 52.27
C ARG A 9 41.07 -12.48 51.18
N THR A 10 41.62 -11.85 50.14
CA THR A 10 40.83 -11.31 49.03
C THR A 10 40.80 -12.22 47.80
N ALA A 11 41.59 -13.29 47.77
CA ALA A 11 41.49 -14.34 46.74
C ALA A 11 40.47 -15.42 47.13
N ARG A 12 39.33 -15.04 47.71
CA ARG A 12 38.14 -15.90 47.59
C ARG A 12 37.61 -15.69 46.19
N CYS A 13 38.16 -16.50 45.29
CA CYS A 13 37.43 -17.11 44.20
C CYS A 13 36.14 -17.70 44.80
N SER A 14 35.16 -16.84 45.06
CA SER A 14 33.78 -17.22 45.22
C SER A 14 33.37 -17.67 43.84
N THR A 15 33.56 -18.97 43.63
CA THR A 15 32.57 -19.83 43.03
C THR A 15 31.18 -19.18 43.14
N ILE A 16 30.80 -18.43 42.12
CA ILE A 16 29.39 -18.26 41.80
C ILE A 16 28.97 -19.62 41.23
N THR A 17 28.78 -20.54 42.15
CA THR A 17 27.86 -21.66 42.06
C THR A 17 26.46 -21.06 42.01
N THR A 18 26.13 -20.38 40.92
CA THR A 18 24.76 -20.41 40.43
C THR A 18 24.82 -21.27 39.20
N ASN A 19 24.12 -22.41 39.25
CA ASN A 19 23.81 -23.22 38.08
C ASN A 19 22.92 -22.41 37.13
N VAL A 20 23.42 -21.30 36.61
CA VAL A 20 22.82 -20.63 35.47
C VAL A 20 23.32 -21.42 34.30
N ARG A 21 22.50 -22.36 33.80
CA ARG A 21 22.70 -22.90 32.46
C ARG A 21 22.83 -21.66 31.57
N PRO A 22 24.00 -21.39 30.95
CA PRO A 22 24.06 -20.30 30.02
C PRO A 22 23.09 -20.66 28.90
N PHE A 23 22.04 -19.88 28.72
CA PHE A 23 21.08 -20.05 27.62
C PHE A 23 21.76 -19.93 26.24
N SER A 24 23.04 -19.56 26.21
CA SER A 24 23.84 -19.44 25.00
C SER A 24 25.20 -20.12 25.17
N THR A 25 25.53 -21.00 24.24
CA THR A 25 26.87 -21.61 24.07
C THR A 25 27.86 -20.67 23.37
N THR A 26 27.42 -19.44 23.05
CA THR A 26 28.23 -18.51 22.26
C THR A 26 29.21 -17.75 23.15
N ARG A 27 30.52 -17.95 22.91
CA ARG A 27 31.61 -17.22 23.57
C ARG A 27 31.43 -15.71 23.38
N THR A 28 31.44 -14.93 24.46
CA THR A 28 31.40 -13.46 24.37
C THR A 28 32.64 -12.98 23.61
N ARG A 29 32.44 -12.45 22.40
CA ARG A 29 33.50 -11.82 21.61
C ARG A 29 33.44 -10.31 21.85
N PHE A 30 34.50 -9.74 22.41
CA PHE A 30 34.68 -8.29 22.57
C PHE A 30 35.01 -7.61 21.23
N VAL A 31 34.12 -7.78 20.26
CA VAL A 31 34.16 -7.10 18.95
C VAL A 31 32.97 -6.15 18.92
N ASN A 32 33.15 -4.99 18.28
CA ASN A 32 32.10 -4.02 18.08
C ASN A 32 30.88 -4.73 17.46
N THR A 33 29.70 -4.54 18.07
CA THR A 33 28.50 -5.32 17.71
C THR A 33 28.06 -5.04 16.28
N ASN A 34 28.38 -3.86 15.75
CA ASN A 34 28.07 -3.44 14.39
C ASN A 34 28.87 -4.22 13.32
N ASP A 35 30.03 -4.77 13.67
CA ASP A 35 30.85 -5.58 12.75
C ASP A 35 30.34 -7.02 12.65
N ARG A 36 29.38 -7.42 13.49
CA ARG A 36 28.77 -8.75 13.44
C ARG A 36 27.66 -8.77 12.41
N HIS A 37 28.02 -9.08 11.17
CA HIS A 37 27.06 -9.36 10.12
C HIS A 37 27.36 -10.71 9.46
N HIS A 38 26.36 -11.27 8.78
CA HIS A 38 26.57 -12.44 7.93
C HIS A 38 27.42 -12.06 6.72
N ASP A 39 28.17 -13.02 6.18
CA ASP A 39 28.97 -12.89 4.95
C ASP A 39 28.21 -12.29 3.75
N THR A 40 26.89 -12.52 3.69
CA THR A 40 25.99 -12.03 2.64
C THR A 40 25.37 -10.66 2.92
N ALA A 41 25.65 -10.01 4.06
CA ALA A 41 24.91 -8.83 4.48
C ALA A 41 25.07 -7.62 3.53
N ASP A 42 26.25 -7.44 2.93
CA ASP A 42 26.47 -6.34 1.99
C ASP A 42 25.70 -6.53 0.68
N ALA A 43 25.62 -7.76 0.18
CA ALA A 43 24.81 -8.10 -0.98
C ALA A 43 23.31 -7.90 -0.68
N TYR A 44 22.85 -8.33 0.50
CA TYR A 44 21.46 -8.13 0.92
C TYR A 44 21.10 -6.65 1.09
N ARG A 45 22.02 -5.84 1.63
CA ARG A 45 21.82 -4.39 1.76
C ARG A 45 21.67 -3.70 0.40
N LYS A 46 22.52 -4.07 -0.57
CA LYS A 46 22.40 -3.57 -1.96
C LYS A 46 21.05 -3.95 -2.56
N TYR A 47 20.67 -5.21 -2.45
CA TYR A 47 19.37 -5.70 -2.93
C TYR A 47 18.19 -4.93 -2.30
N GLN A 48 18.25 -4.64 -1.00
CA GLN A 48 17.21 -3.84 -0.34
C GLN A 48 17.16 -2.38 -0.81
N MET A 49 18.31 -1.79 -1.13
CA MET A 49 18.39 -0.40 -1.63
C MET A 49 17.96 -0.30 -3.10
N GLU A 50 18.23 -1.33 -3.91
CA GLU A 50 17.90 -1.37 -5.33
C GLU A 50 16.43 -1.72 -5.59
N LYS A 51 15.73 -2.36 -4.65
CA LYS A 51 14.32 -2.73 -4.82
C LYS A 51 13.46 -1.47 -4.93
N PRO A 52 12.63 -1.34 -6.00
CA PRO A 52 11.74 -0.19 -6.14
C PRO A 52 10.68 -0.16 -5.03
N LEU A 53 10.30 1.04 -4.62
CA LEU A 53 9.30 1.25 -3.57
C LEU A 53 7.92 0.86 -4.07
N ASN A 54 7.17 0.09 -3.27
CA ASN A 54 5.79 -0.23 -3.60
C ASN A 54 4.88 1.00 -3.58
N PRO A 55 3.85 1.04 -4.42
CA PRO A 55 2.87 2.10 -4.37
C PRO A 55 2.11 2.07 -3.04
N HIS A 56 1.75 3.24 -2.55
CA HIS A 56 0.93 3.41 -1.36
C HIS A 56 -0.52 3.01 -1.65
N MET A 57 -1.09 2.18 -0.78
CA MET A 57 -2.50 1.81 -0.79
C MET A 57 -3.26 2.62 0.25
N THR A 58 -4.27 3.38 -0.16
CA THR A 58 -5.13 4.12 0.77
C THR A 58 -6.18 3.20 1.37
N ASN A 59 -6.56 3.46 2.62
CA ASN A 59 -7.59 2.72 3.36
C ASN A 59 -9.03 3.12 2.97
N THR A 60 -9.17 4.04 2.01
CA THR A 60 -10.45 4.59 1.54
C THR A 60 -11.08 3.76 0.43
N ASN A 61 -10.36 2.79 -0.13
CA ASN A 61 -10.86 1.94 -1.19
C ASN A 61 -10.92 0.46 -0.77
N SER A 62 -11.93 -0.25 -1.26
CA SER A 62 -12.09 -1.69 -1.04
C SER A 62 -11.07 -2.45 -1.88
N THR A 63 -10.48 -3.53 -1.33
CA THR A 63 -9.55 -4.41 -2.05
C THR A 63 -10.17 -5.04 -3.31
N ILE A 64 -11.51 -5.09 -3.41
CA ILE A 64 -12.26 -5.59 -4.57
C ILE A 64 -12.21 -4.62 -5.76
N ALA A 65 -12.17 -3.31 -5.51
CA ALA A 65 -12.23 -2.30 -6.58
C ALA A 65 -10.86 -2.01 -7.20
N ASN A 66 -9.80 -2.57 -6.62
CA ASN A 66 -8.44 -2.37 -7.08
C ASN A 66 -7.96 -3.68 -7.70
N GLU A 67 -7.86 -3.73 -9.03
CA GLU A 67 -7.45 -4.93 -9.76
C GLU A 67 -5.95 -5.18 -9.57
N MET A 68 -5.58 -5.69 -8.39
CA MET A 68 -4.19 -5.99 -8.05
C MET A 68 -3.57 -6.95 -9.06
N PRO A 69 -2.30 -6.77 -9.44
CA PRO A 69 -1.64 -7.63 -10.40
C PRO A 69 -1.67 -9.08 -9.89
N SER A 70 -1.96 -10.03 -10.77
CA SER A 70 -2.10 -11.44 -10.39
C SER A 70 -0.76 -12.17 -10.42
N VAL A 71 -0.57 -13.08 -9.47
CA VAL A 71 0.54 -14.04 -9.44
C VAL A 71 -0.06 -15.43 -9.60
N GLY A 72 -0.25 -15.83 -10.86
CA GLY A 72 -0.91 -17.09 -11.19
C GLY A 72 -2.40 -17.03 -10.90
N LYS A 73 -2.86 -17.75 -9.86
CA LYS A 73 -4.28 -17.83 -9.50
C LYS A 73 -4.73 -16.73 -8.55
N ASP A 74 -3.83 -16.29 -7.68
CA ASP A 74 -4.13 -15.35 -6.60
C ASP A 74 -3.53 -13.97 -6.89
N SER A 75 -4.05 -12.92 -6.25
CA SER A 75 -3.49 -11.57 -6.36
C SER A 75 -2.14 -11.45 -5.65
N ALA A 76 -1.26 -10.59 -6.18
CA ALA A 76 0.02 -10.30 -5.57
C ALA A 76 -0.17 -9.75 -4.14
N PRO A 77 0.66 -10.18 -3.17
CA PRO A 77 0.68 -9.52 -1.88
C PRO A 77 1.14 -8.05 -2.05
N PRO A 78 0.67 -7.13 -1.19
CA PRO A 78 0.94 -5.70 -1.34
C PRO A 78 2.44 -5.35 -1.34
N GLU A 79 3.27 -6.16 -0.68
CA GLU A 79 4.72 -5.97 -0.59
C GLU A 79 5.51 -6.33 -1.86
N LEU A 80 4.85 -6.97 -2.83
CA LEU A 80 5.48 -7.45 -4.06
C LEU A 80 4.83 -6.88 -5.32
N ILE A 81 3.96 -5.87 -5.20
CA ILE A 81 3.25 -5.28 -6.33
C ILE A 81 4.23 -4.82 -7.42
N THR A 82 5.24 -4.03 -7.06
CA THR A 82 6.22 -3.52 -8.06
C THR A 82 7.11 -4.58 -8.65
N SER A 83 7.24 -5.72 -7.97
CA SER A 83 8.01 -6.86 -8.48
C SER A 83 7.24 -7.63 -9.54
N VAL A 84 5.90 -7.57 -9.52
CA VAL A 84 5.02 -8.21 -10.50
C VAL A 84 4.71 -7.25 -11.64
N ASP A 85 4.29 -6.03 -11.30
CA ASP A 85 3.97 -4.97 -12.25
C ASP A 85 4.54 -3.62 -11.75
N PRO A 86 5.60 -3.10 -12.38
CA PRO A 86 6.22 -1.84 -11.97
C PRO A 86 5.38 -0.60 -12.32
N GLU A 87 4.42 -0.71 -13.24
CA GLU A 87 3.55 0.40 -13.66
C GLU A 87 2.21 0.42 -12.90
N PHE A 88 1.99 -0.53 -11.99
CA PHE A 88 0.74 -0.62 -11.25
C PHE A 88 0.54 0.57 -10.29
N THR A 89 -0.52 1.33 -10.53
CA THR A 89 -0.97 2.41 -9.64
C THR A 89 -2.30 2.05 -8.97
N PRO A 90 -2.34 1.91 -7.63
CA PRO A 90 -3.56 1.70 -6.87
C PRO A 90 -4.63 2.76 -7.16
N LYS A 91 -5.87 2.32 -7.39
CA LYS A 91 -7.04 3.21 -7.46
C LYS A 91 -7.41 3.72 -6.06
N ASP A 92 -7.69 5.01 -5.95
CA ASP A 92 -8.35 5.62 -4.79
C ASP A 92 -9.74 6.12 -5.19
N SER A 93 -10.74 5.83 -4.37
CA SER A 93 -12.11 6.36 -4.53
C SER A 93 -12.18 7.88 -4.30
N THR A 94 -11.20 8.43 -3.58
CA THR A 94 -11.05 9.84 -3.31
C THR A 94 -9.65 10.31 -3.75
N PRO A 95 -9.44 10.71 -5.01
CA PRO A 95 -8.11 10.94 -5.56
C PRO A 95 -7.28 11.99 -4.78
N HIS A 96 -7.94 12.99 -4.18
CA HIS A 96 -7.28 13.98 -3.31
C HIS A 96 -6.60 13.33 -2.08
N ASN A 97 -7.12 12.21 -1.57
CA ASN A 97 -6.55 11.55 -0.40
C ASN A 97 -5.18 10.95 -0.71
N THR A 98 -5.02 10.30 -1.86
CA THR A 98 -3.72 9.79 -2.32
C THR A 98 -2.67 10.90 -2.39
N ASP A 99 -3.01 12.06 -2.94
CA ASP A 99 -2.07 13.19 -3.00
C ASP A 99 -1.70 13.69 -1.58
N ARG A 100 -2.68 13.82 -0.68
CA ARG A 100 -2.44 14.22 0.72
C ARG A 100 -1.53 13.24 1.47
N MET A 101 -1.68 11.94 1.24
CA MET A 101 -0.94 10.90 1.97
C MET A 101 0.44 10.62 1.37
N THR A 102 0.61 10.79 0.05
CA THR A 102 1.87 10.53 -0.67
C THR A 102 2.67 11.80 -0.99
N GLY A 103 2.10 12.97 -0.72
CA GLY A 103 2.73 14.27 -1.01
C GLY A 103 3.01 14.48 -2.50
N GLY A 104 2.16 13.94 -3.38
CA GLY A 104 2.32 14.01 -4.84
C GLY A 104 3.33 13.02 -5.43
N THR A 105 3.90 12.11 -4.64
CA THR A 105 4.86 11.11 -5.14
C THR A 105 4.17 10.04 -6.00
N GLN A 106 2.87 9.82 -5.80
CA GLN A 106 2.07 8.85 -6.52
C GLN A 106 0.89 9.53 -7.22
N THR A 107 0.65 9.18 -8.48
CA THR A 107 -0.51 9.66 -9.24
C THR A 107 -1.80 8.99 -8.76
N PRO A 108 -2.88 9.76 -8.53
CA PRO A 108 -4.14 9.20 -8.06
C PRO A 108 -4.94 8.59 -9.23
N ALA A 109 -4.90 7.25 -9.35
CA ALA A 109 -5.65 6.42 -10.31
C ALA A 109 -5.50 6.74 -11.81
N PRO A 110 -5.59 5.75 -12.72
CA PRO A 110 -5.69 6.00 -14.15
C PRO A 110 -7.09 6.50 -14.55
N ASP A 111 -7.17 7.44 -15.49
CA ASP A 111 -8.43 8.00 -16.02
C ASP A 111 -9.29 6.97 -16.80
N SER A 112 -8.72 5.81 -17.13
CA SER A 112 -9.35 4.79 -17.96
C SER A 112 -9.06 3.38 -17.44
N GLY A 113 -10.08 2.51 -17.45
CA GLY A 113 -9.94 1.11 -17.09
C GLY A 113 -11.26 0.49 -16.60
N PRO A 114 -11.29 -0.84 -16.40
CA PRO A 114 -12.35 -1.46 -15.61
C PRO A 114 -12.37 -0.82 -14.22
N ASN A 115 -13.55 -0.46 -13.73
CA ASN A 115 -13.73 0.36 -12.54
C ASN A 115 -13.29 1.84 -12.63
N ALA A 116 -13.04 2.45 -13.80
CA ALA A 116 -12.92 3.92 -13.88
C ALA A 116 -14.23 4.61 -13.44
N ASP A 117 -14.16 5.83 -12.92
CA ASP A 117 -15.37 6.57 -12.52
C ASP A 117 -16.21 6.88 -13.76
N LEU A 118 -17.40 6.29 -13.83
CA LEU A 118 -18.31 6.45 -14.97
C LEU A 118 -19.00 7.81 -14.91
N ASN A 119 -19.01 8.51 -16.04
CA ASN A 119 -19.78 9.74 -16.18
C ASN A 119 -21.28 9.44 -16.40
N VAL A 120 -22.09 10.50 -16.34
CA VAL A 120 -23.54 10.39 -16.56
C VAL A 120 -23.82 9.78 -17.95
N GLY A 121 -24.47 8.61 -17.95
CA GLY A 121 -24.84 7.88 -19.17
C GLY A 121 -23.78 6.91 -19.69
N GLU A 122 -22.64 6.76 -19.00
CA GLU A 122 -21.66 5.70 -19.26
C GLU A 122 -22.06 4.41 -18.54
N ILE A 123 -21.84 3.27 -19.20
CA ILE A 123 -22.10 1.93 -18.66
C ILE A 123 -20.78 1.18 -18.64
N GLU A 124 -20.49 0.51 -17.52
CA GLU A 124 -19.28 -0.31 -17.37
C GLU A 124 -19.22 -1.38 -18.47
N GLY A 125 -18.12 -1.43 -19.22
CA GLY A 125 -17.93 -2.37 -20.33
C GLY A 125 -18.68 -2.02 -21.63
N GLY A 126 -19.42 -0.91 -21.66
CA GLY A 126 -20.05 -0.38 -22.88
C GLY A 126 -19.31 0.83 -23.42
N THR A 127 -19.01 0.86 -24.73
CA THR A 127 -18.47 2.06 -25.40
C THR A 127 -19.54 3.11 -25.70
N PHE A 128 -20.82 2.80 -25.43
CA PHE A 128 -21.94 3.63 -25.80
C PHE A 128 -22.36 4.53 -24.64
N ARG A 129 -22.36 5.84 -24.89
CA ARG A 129 -22.98 6.83 -24.01
C ARG A 129 -24.47 6.87 -24.31
N VAL A 130 -25.31 6.64 -23.29
CA VAL A 130 -26.76 6.72 -23.42
C VAL A 130 -27.18 8.18 -23.50
N GLU A 131 -27.21 8.72 -24.71
CA GLU A 131 -27.71 10.06 -24.94
C GLU A 131 -29.24 10.10 -24.93
N PRO A 132 -29.86 11.19 -24.42
CA PRO A 132 -31.30 11.38 -24.52
C PRO A 132 -31.76 11.34 -25.98
N LEU A 133 -32.78 10.52 -26.26
CA LEU A 133 -33.35 10.36 -27.60
C LEU A 133 -33.78 11.72 -28.18
N ARG A 134 -33.13 12.14 -29.27
CA ARG A 134 -33.51 13.33 -30.04
C ARG A 134 -34.69 12.98 -30.94
N ARG A 135 -35.88 13.52 -30.64
CA ARG A 135 -37.06 13.37 -31.49
C ARG A 135 -37.02 14.37 -32.65
N THR A 136 -37.23 13.90 -33.87
CA THR A 136 -37.36 14.71 -35.09
C THR A 136 -38.72 14.47 -35.75
N GLY A 137 -39.30 15.49 -36.41
CA GLY A 137 -40.56 15.37 -37.16
C GLY A 137 -41.85 15.72 -36.40
N GLU A 138 -41.79 16.21 -35.16
CA GLU A 138 -42.95 16.80 -34.47
C GLU A 138 -43.21 18.24 -34.97
N ASP A 139 -44.48 18.60 -35.16
CA ASP A 139 -44.90 19.99 -35.35
C ASP A 139 -44.58 20.86 -34.12
N ILE A 140 -44.38 22.17 -34.32
CA ILE A 140 -43.99 23.12 -33.27
C ILE A 140 -44.99 23.13 -32.11
N ASN A 141 -46.29 23.04 -32.40
CA ASN A 141 -47.31 23.03 -31.35
C ASN A 141 -47.26 21.73 -30.54
N THR A 142 -47.08 20.60 -31.21
CA THR A 142 -46.94 19.29 -30.59
C THR A 142 -45.69 19.22 -29.72
N MET A 143 -44.56 19.75 -30.20
CA MET A 143 -43.31 19.83 -29.44
C MET A 143 -43.48 20.70 -28.18
N ARG A 144 -44.10 21.89 -28.31
CA ARG A 144 -44.38 22.76 -27.15
C ARG A 144 -45.28 22.08 -26.13
N ALA A 145 -46.37 21.47 -26.59
CA ALA A 145 -47.31 20.76 -25.72
C ALA A 145 -46.61 19.62 -24.95
N ARG A 146 -45.77 18.82 -25.63
CA ARG A 146 -44.98 17.77 -25.00
C ARG A 146 -44.00 18.30 -23.96
N LEU A 147 -43.21 19.31 -24.30
CA LEU A 147 -42.21 19.88 -23.37
C LEU A 147 -42.88 20.52 -22.15
N LEU A 148 -44.01 21.20 -22.33
CA LEU A 148 -44.79 21.79 -21.24
C LEU A 148 -45.36 20.69 -20.34
N TYR A 149 -45.89 19.61 -20.91
CA TYR A 149 -46.36 18.45 -20.17
C TYR A 149 -45.23 17.78 -19.36
N GLN A 150 -44.07 17.52 -19.99
CA GLN A 150 -42.89 16.95 -19.32
C GLN A 150 -42.39 17.85 -18.20
N SER A 151 -42.34 19.17 -18.42
CA SER A 151 -41.96 20.12 -17.39
C SER A 151 -42.91 20.12 -16.19
N ARG A 152 -44.21 19.84 -16.38
CA ARG A 152 -45.18 19.77 -15.29
C ARG A 152 -45.16 18.44 -14.54
N LYS A 153 -44.72 17.37 -15.20
CA LYS A 153 -44.56 16.03 -14.61
C LYS A 153 -43.21 15.87 -13.91
N ARG A 154 -42.93 16.77 -12.96
CA ARG A 154 -41.73 16.69 -12.11
C ARG A 154 -42.05 16.01 -10.78
N GLY A 155 -41.07 15.29 -10.23
CA GLY A 155 -41.21 14.50 -9.00
C GLY A 155 -41.26 15.34 -7.72
N THR A 156 -40.92 16.63 -7.81
CA THR A 156 -40.89 17.59 -6.71
C THR A 156 -41.73 18.82 -7.07
N LEU A 157 -42.42 19.39 -6.07
CA LEU A 157 -43.30 20.56 -6.21
C LEU A 157 -42.51 21.88 -6.31
#